data_AF-A0A423GA76-F1
#
_entry.id   AF-A0A423GA76-F1
#
_cell.length_a   1.000
_cell.length_b   1.000
_cell.length_c   1.000
_cell.angle_alpha   90.00
_cell.angle_beta   90.00
_cell.angle_gamma   90.00
#
_symmetry.space_group_name_H-M   'P 1'
#
loop_
_entity.id
_entity.type
_entity.pdbx_description
1 polymer ?
#
loop_
_entity_poly.entity_id
_entity_poly.type
_entity_poly.pdbx_seq_one_letter_code
_entity_poly.pdbx_strand_id
1 'polypeptide(L)'
;MSRFARWSWPLTILLLPVVLMTWASVQSGRVDDVLREAQNIGGDYAWLRVRQVLAGLAYWLALAALVAGPATWLKLRLDAWRALKSREFLYDRLFLCWRALGHWLSAYAGLLMGALALSLLYELSWGWSHLKAGGWLILLVAVPLIAVLWAGCLLIGRLRQQWHALDSPSSAFLGHRMGRDKAPALWAWIEQLATATGAPVPDHIVVGIDQSFFVTSVDVALQPAGDLLRGRTLYLPLTYLSTLSQAEAASIIGHELGHFCSRDTERGSEIGAHFSLMCLHFAFIRAEDADPAWIERPAIWMTQRFLHYFQLAVHHWGRAQELAADRVGGNIGGERLFCQALLRVIALDAEINTLLAERHSNLIQALADHLRHTPLRLNDAALNHTIAHPFDTHPPTALRLQQLGVTLDDALLAEATRVPTEHDRHWFSQLIHTASSAATQPVSPPIPTVQGE
;
A
#
# COMPACT_ATOMS: atom_id res chain seq x y z
N MET A 1 5.74 -19.24 -20.06
CA MET A 1 5.48 -17.96 -20.77
C MET A 1 5.95 -16.72 -19.96
N SER A 2 7.09 -16.78 -19.27
CA SER A 2 7.43 -15.84 -18.16
C SER A 2 8.68 -14.97 -18.36
N ARG A 3 9.33 -15.00 -19.53
CA ARG A 3 10.47 -14.11 -19.86
C ARG A 3 10.16 -13.10 -20.97
N PHE A 4 9.39 -13.47 -21.99
CA PHE A 4 8.93 -12.53 -23.02
C PHE A 4 7.96 -11.47 -22.48
N ALA A 5 7.10 -11.85 -21.52
CA ALA A 5 6.22 -10.93 -20.81
C ALA A 5 6.95 -9.99 -19.84
N ARG A 6 8.27 -10.10 -19.60
CA ARG A 6 9.01 -9.10 -18.79
C ARG A 6 9.57 -7.95 -19.63
N TRP A 7 9.70 -8.14 -20.95
CA TRP A 7 10.32 -7.18 -21.86
C TRP A 7 9.35 -6.59 -22.90
N SER A 8 8.15 -7.16 -23.06
CA SER A 8 7.13 -6.67 -24.00
C SER A 8 6.53 -5.30 -23.65
N TRP A 9 6.57 -4.89 -22.39
CA TRP A 9 5.89 -3.67 -21.91
C TRP A 9 6.66 -2.35 -22.02
N PRO A 10 7.99 -2.26 -21.75
CA PRO A 10 8.73 -1.04 -22.08
C PRO A 10 8.67 -0.74 -23.59
N LEU A 11 8.51 -1.78 -24.42
CA LEU A 11 8.30 -1.63 -25.85
C LEU A 11 6.97 -0.94 -26.16
N THR A 12 5.86 -1.22 -25.47
CA THR A 12 4.58 -0.54 -25.76
C THR A 12 4.62 0.96 -25.47
N ILE A 13 5.39 1.37 -24.45
CA ILE A 13 5.61 2.79 -24.13
C ILE A 13 6.26 3.55 -25.30
N LEU A 14 7.09 2.88 -26.09
CA LEU A 14 7.84 3.46 -27.20
C LEU A 14 7.15 3.21 -28.56
N LEU A 15 6.59 2.03 -28.76
CA LEU A 15 6.00 1.60 -30.04
C LEU A 15 4.77 2.43 -30.39
N LEU A 16 3.88 2.70 -29.44
CA LEU A 16 2.64 3.43 -29.73
C LEU A 16 2.92 4.89 -30.18
N PRO A 17 3.76 5.68 -29.48
CA PRO A 17 4.18 6.97 -30.00
C PRO A 17 4.85 6.89 -31.38
N VAL A 18 5.70 5.89 -31.63
CA VAL A 18 6.38 5.73 -32.93
C VAL A 18 5.37 5.46 -34.04
N VAL A 19 4.38 4.59 -33.82
CA VAL A 19 3.30 4.30 -34.80
C VAL A 19 2.47 5.55 -35.09
N LEU A 20 2.11 6.33 -34.06
CA LEU A 20 1.38 7.59 -34.27
C LEU A 20 2.23 8.62 -35.02
N MET A 21 3.52 8.69 -34.72
CA MET A 21 4.46 9.61 -35.36
C MET A 21 4.69 9.26 -36.83
N THR A 22 4.86 7.97 -37.16
CA THR A 22 4.97 7.51 -38.56
C THR A 22 3.68 7.75 -39.33
N TRP A 23 2.52 7.49 -38.71
CA TRP A 23 1.22 7.76 -39.32
C TRP A 23 1.01 9.26 -39.60
N ALA A 24 1.28 10.12 -38.62
CA ALA A 24 1.20 11.57 -38.80
C ALA A 24 2.16 12.08 -39.89
N SER A 25 3.32 11.46 -40.06
CA SER A 25 4.27 11.77 -41.13
C SER A 25 3.70 11.42 -42.52
N VAL A 26 3.03 10.27 -42.64
CA VAL A 26 2.31 9.87 -43.87
C VAL A 26 1.18 10.84 -44.19
N GLN A 27 0.43 11.27 -43.18
CA GLN A 27 -0.63 12.28 -43.33
C GLN A 27 -0.08 13.63 -43.81
N SER A 28 1.07 14.07 -43.29
CA SER A 28 1.74 15.28 -43.76
C SER A 28 2.18 15.16 -45.21
N GLY A 29 2.83 14.04 -45.59
CA GLY A 29 3.27 13.80 -46.97
C GLY A 29 2.12 13.85 -47.98
N ARG A 30 0.96 13.24 -47.63
CA ARG A 30 -0.27 13.31 -48.43
C ARG A 30 -0.76 14.74 -48.65
N VAL A 31 -0.66 15.62 -47.66
CA VAL A 31 -1.06 17.02 -47.81
C VAL A 31 -0.05 17.77 -48.66
N ASP A 32 1.24 17.57 -48.43
CA ASP A 32 2.30 18.29 -49.14
C ASP A 32 2.27 17.98 -50.65
N ASP A 33 2.03 16.73 -51.03
CA ASP A 33 1.91 16.34 -52.45
C ASP A 33 0.71 17.02 -53.12
N VAL A 34 -0.46 17.03 -52.46
CA VAL A 34 -1.67 17.71 -52.97
C VAL A 34 -1.48 19.23 -52.97
N LEU A 35 -0.80 19.80 -51.98
CA LEU A 35 -0.52 21.24 -51.90
C LEU A 35 0.42 21.67 -53.03
N ARG A 36 1.45 20.88 -53.37
CA ARG A 36 2.35 21.17 -54.50
C ARG A 36 1.61 21.15 -55.82
N GLU A 37 0.77 20.14 -56.04
CA GLU A 37 -0.05 20.05 -57.25
C GLU A 37 -1.04 21.22 -57.34
N ALA A 38 -1.67 21.57 -56.22
CA ALA A 38 -2.61 22.68 -56.17
C ALA A 38 -1.93 24.05 -56.32
N GLN A 39 -0.76 24.30 -55.72
CA GLN A 39 -0.02 25.57 -55.90
C GLN A 39 0.25 25.88 -57.38
N ASN A 40 0.43 24.86 -58.21
CA ASN A 40 0.58 25.02 -59.66
C ASN A 40 -0.71 25.48 -60.38
N ILE A 41 -1.88 25.40 -59.71
CA ILE A 41 -3.22 25.60 -60.28
C ILE A 41 -3.93 26.86 -59.71
N GLY A 42 -3.41 27.48 -58.64
CA GLY A 42 -3.81 28.84 -58.21
C GLY A 42 -5.16 29.04 -57.48
N GLY A 43 -5.77 27.99 -56.93
CA GLY A 43 -6.99 28.03 -56.10
C GLY A 43 -6.79 28.38 -54.60
N ASP A 44 -7.88 28.38 -53.84
CA ASP A 44 -7.91 28.67 -52.41
C ASP A 44 -7.76 27.40 -51.54
N TYR A 45 -6.84 27.44 -50.57
CA TYR A 45 -6.28 26.25 -49.89
C TYR A 45 -6.36 26.30 -48.36
N ALA A 46 -7.26 27.10 -47.80
CA ALA A 46 -7.43 27.23 -46.35
C ALA A 46 -7.63 25.86 -45.67
N TRP A 47 -8.41 24.96 -46.27
CA TRP A 47 -8.67 23.62 -45.71
C TRP A 47 -7.46 22.67 -45.74
N LEU A 48 -6.57 22.79 -46.74
CA LEU A 48 -5.32 22.01 -46.84
C LEU A 48 -4.35 22.42 -45.73
N ARG A 49 -4.27 23.73 -45.45
CA ARG A 49 -3.46 24.25 -44.33
C ARG A 49 -3.95 23.73 -42.99
N VAL A 50 -5.26 23.64 -42.77
CA VAL A 50 -5.82 23.03 -41.54
C VAL A 50 -5.37 21.58 -41.40
N ARG A 51 -5.39 20.77 -42.48
CA ARG A 51 -4.91 19.38 -42.43
C ARG A 51 -3.42 19.27 -42.14
N GLN A 52 -2.60 20.15 -42.70
CA GLN A 52 -1.17 20.21 -42.42
C GLN A 52 -0.91 20.51 -40.93
N VAL A 53 -1.66 21.46 -40.37
CA VAL A 53 -1.57 21.79 -38.93
C VAL A 53 -2.01 20.62 -38.06
N LEU A 54 -3.10 19.92 -38.40
CA LEU A 54 -3.55 18.74 -37.66
C LEU A 54 -2.50 17.62 -37.65
N ALA A 55 -1.93 17.29 -38.81
CA ALA A 55 -0.88 16.27 -38.94
C ALA A 55 0.40 16.68 -38.19
N GLY A 56 0.81 17.95 -38.31
CA GLY A 56 1.96 18.49 -37.58
C GLY A 56 1.79 18.44 -36.07
N LEU A 57 0.62 18.87 -35.56
CA LEU A 57 0.33 18.80 -34.12
C LEU A 57 0.25 17.35 -33.62
N ALA A 58 -0.36 16.44 -34.39
CA ALA A 58 -0.38 15.01 -34.06
C ALA A 58 1.04 14.43 -33.95
N TYR A 59 1.92 14.78 -34.88
CA TYR A 59 3.33 14.40 -34.85
C TYR A 59 4.04 14.91 -33.58
N TRP A 60 3.91 16.20 -33.26
CA TRP A 60 4.56 16.79 -32.09
C TRP A 60 4.04 16.22 -30.76
N LEU A 61 2.73 15.92 -30.66
CA LEU A 61 2.17 15.24 -29.48
C LEU A 61 2.70 13.81 -29.35
N ALA A 62 2.80 13.07 -30.45
CA ALA A 62 3.39 11.74 -30.45
C ALA A 62 4.87 11.76 -30.07
N LEU A 63 5.64 12.72 -30.58
CA LEU A 63 7.04 12.92 -30.20
C LEU A 63 7.19 13.28 -28.72
N ALA A 64 6.34 14.17 -28.21
CA ALA A 64 6.32 14.51 -26.79
C ALA A 64 6.03 13.27 -25.91
N ALA A 65 5.08 12.42 -26.32
CA ALA A 65 4.80 11.16 -25.63
C ALA A 65 6.01 10.20 -25.67
N LEU A 66 6.68 10.10 -26.82
CA LEU A 66 7.88 9.28 -27.00
C LEU A 66 9.01 9.68 -26.06
N VAL A 67 9.19 10.99 -25.80
CA VAL A 67 10.20 11.50 -24.87
C VAL A 67 9.73 11.38 -23.41
N ALA A 68 8.45 11.63 -23.14
CA ALA A 68 7.89 11.62 -21.79
C ALA A 68 8.00 10.24 -21.11
N GLY A 69 7.83 9.13 -21.84
CA GLY A 69 7.95 7.77 -21.30
C GLY A 69 9.33 7.48 -20.68
N PRO A 70 10.42 7.53 -21.48
CA PRO A 70 11.80 7.37 -20.99
C PRO A 70 12.20 8.40 -19.94
N ALA A 71 11.78 9.66 -20.09
CA ALA A 71 12.08 10.71 -19.11
C ALA A 71 11.45 10.40 -17.74
N THR A 72 10.20 9.93 -17.71
CA THR A 72 9.52 9.51 -16.48
C THR A 72 10.24 8.33 -15.83
N TRP A 73 10.63 7.33 -16.63
CA TRP A 73 11.37 6.17 -16.13
C TRP A 73 12.75 6.54 -15.57
N LEU A 74 13.50 7.40 -16.27
CA LEU A 74 14.81 7.87 -15.81
C LEU A 74 14.68 8.69 -14.52
N LYS A 75 13.71 9.60 -14.46
CA LYS A 75 13.42 10.40 -13.26
C LYS A 75 13.09 9.51 -12.07
N LEU A 76 12.23 8.51 -12.26
CA LEU A 76 11.87 7.53 -11.24
C LEU A 76 13.11 6.82 -10.69
N ARG A 77 14.01 6.37 -11.55
CA ARG A 77 15.27 5.73 -11.12
C ARG A 77 16.19 6.67 -10.36
N LEU A 78 16.32 7.92 -10.81
CA LEU A 78 17.12 8.93 -10.14
C LEU A 78 16.57 9.25 -8.76
N ASP A 79 15.25 9.45 -8.65
CA ASP A 79 14.58 9.74 -7.38
C ASP A 79 14.70 8.54 -6.42
N ALA A 80 14.54 7.31 -6.90
CA ALA A 80 14.73 6.12 -6.06
C ALA A 80 16.20 5.93 -5.60
N TRP A 81 17.17 6.23 -6.46
CA TRP A 81 18.58 6.22 -6.08
C TRP A 81 18.90 7.30 -5.04
N ARG A 82 18.31 8.50 -5.15
CA ARG A 82 18.44 9.55 -4.15
C ARG A 82 17.83 9.13 -2.82
N ALA A 83 16.66 8.48 -2.84
CA ALA A 83 16.01 7.93 -1.65
C ALA A 83 16.87 6.85 -0.97
N LEU A 84 17.57 6.01 -1.74
CA LEU A 84 18.53 5.05 -1.20
C LEU A 84 19.74 5.72 -0.54
N LYS A 85 20.22 6.85 -1.08
CA LYS A 85 21.39 7.56 -0.54
C LYS A 85 21.09 8.53 0.59
N SER A 86 19.86 9.05 0.67
CA SER A 86 19.49 10.10 1.61
C SER A 86 18.15 9.80 2.27
N ARG A 87 18.19 9.60 3.59
CA ARG A 87 17.01 9.44 4.44
C ARG A 87 16.08 10.65 4.37
N GLU A 88 16.64 11.87 4.43
CA GLU A 88 15.85 13.10 4.34
C GLU A 88 15.12 13.21 3.00
N PHE A 89 15.77 12.85 1.89
CA PHE A 89 15.10 12.83 0.59
C PHE A 89 13.92 11.85 0.59
N LEU A 90 14.10 10.63 1.14
CA LEU A 90 13.01 9.66 1.23
C LEU A 90 11.85 10.25 2.04
N TYR A 91 12.13 10.81 3.21
CA TYR A 91 11.10 11.29 4.14
C TYR A 91 10.35 12.51 3.60
N ASP A 92 11.04 13.44 2.93
CA ASP A 92 10.42 14.66 2.40
C ASP A 92 9.75 14.45 1.04
N ARG A 93 10.24 13.51 0.22
CA ARG A 93 9.89 13.44 -1.20
C ARG A 93 9.15 12.19 -1.63
N LEU A 94 9.04 11.14 -0.82
CA LEU A 94 8.35 9.91 -1.20
C LEU A 94 6.93 10.19 -1.74
N PHE A 95 6.12 10.91 -0.96
CA PHE A 95 4.75 11.24 -1.33
C PHE A 95 4.68 12.18 -2.55
N LEU A 96 5.60 13.14 -2.65
CA LEU A 96 5.69 14.03 -3.81
C LEU A 96 6.08 13.28 -5.09
N CYS A 97 7.02 12.34 -5.02
CA CYS A 97 7.42 11.50 -6.14
C CYS A 97 6.27 10.59 -6.60
N TRP A 98 5.48 10.05 -5.66
CA TRP A 98 4.28 9.29 -5.97
C TRP A 98 3.20 10.13 -6.64
N ARG A 99 2.89 11.32 -6.11
CA ARG A 99 1.92 12.25 -6.75
C ARG A 99 2.40 12.67 -8.12
N ALA A 100 3.68 13.00 -8.27
CA ALA A 100 4.26 13.35 -9.56
C ALA A 100 4.07 12.22 -10.57
N LEU A 101 4.30 10.96 -10.18
CA LEU A 101 4.12 9.80 -11.06
C LEU A 101 2.70 9.75 -11.66
N GLY A 102 1.66 9.92 -10.86
CA GLY A 102 0.27 9.95 -11.36
C GLY A 102 0.01 11.05 -12.38
N HIS A 103 0.57 12.24 -12.15
CA HIS A 103 0.48 13.36 -13.10
C HIS A 103 1.22 13.04 -14.41
N TRP A 104 2.43 12.48 -14.34
CA TRP A 104 3.22 12.09 -15.53
C TRP A 104 2.52 10.99 -16.33
N LEU A 105 1.95 9.99 -15.67
CA LEU A 105 1.18 8.93 -16.33
C LEU A 105 -0.08 9.46 -17.00
N SER A 106 -0.82 10.33 -16.32
CA SER A 106 -2.01 10.99 -16.89
C SER A 106 -1.65 11.90 -18.07
N ALA A 107 -0.54 12.63 -17.99
CA ALA A 107 -0.05 13.47 -19.07
C ALA A 107 0.39 12.65 -20.27
N TYR A 108 1.14 11.56 -20.06
CA TYR A 108 1.55 10.62 -21.11
C TYR A 108 0.34 10.04 -21.84
N ALA A 109 -0.67 9.55 -21.11
CA ALA A 109 -1.91 9.06 -21.70
C ALA A 109 -2.64 10.18 -22.48
N GLY A 110 -2.73 11.39 -21.93
CA GLY A 110 -3.33 12.54 -22.60
C GLY A 110 -2.64 12.91 -23.91
N LEU A 111 -1.30 12.87 -23.97
CA LEU A 111 -0.54 13.13 -25.20
C LEU A 111 -0.85 12.10 -26.29
N LEU A 112 -0.92 10.81 -25.93
CA LEU A 112 -1.28 9.74 -26.86
C LEU A 112 -2.70 9.88 -27.40
N MET A 113 -3.67 10.13 -26.51
CA MET A 113 -5.07 10.34 -26.88
C MET A 113 -5.24 11.58 -27.76
N GLY A 114 -4.52 12.66 -27.45
CA GLY A 114 -4.50 13.88 -28.27
C GLY A 114 -3.93 13.64 -29.67
N ALA A 115 -2.80 12.95 -29.77
CA ALA A 115 -2.21 12.59 -31.06
C ALA A 115 -3.15 11.72 -31.91
N LEU A 116 -3.82 10.73 -31.27
CA LEU A 116 -4.79 9.86 -31.93
C LEU A 116 -6.03 10.64 -32.39
N ALA A 117 -6.55 11.55 -31.55
CA ALA A 117 -7.71 12.38 -31.89
C ALA A 117 -7.44 13.30 -33.08
N LEU A 118 -6.28 13.97 -33.10
CA LEU A 118 -5.89 14.82 -34.22
C LEU A 118 -5.67 14.03 -35.51
N SER A 119 -5.06 12.84 -35.41
CA SER A 119 -4.91 11.92 -36.55
C SER A 119 -6.26 11.47 -37.11
N LEU A 120 -7.25 11.24 -36.24
CA LEU A 120 -8.61 10.90 -36.65
C LEU A 120 -9.35 12.06 -37.30
N LEU A 121 -9.26 13.26 -36.72
CA LEU A 121 -9.82 14.50 -37.27
C LEU A 121 -9.31 14.76 -38.68
N TYR A 122 -8.02 14.51 -38.91
CA TYR A 122 -7.42 14.55 -40.23
C TYR A 122 -8.07 13.55 -41.20
N GLU A 123 -8.22 12.29 -40.81
CA GLU A 123 -8.80 11.25 -41.69
C GLU A 123 -10.28 11.51 -41.99
N LEU A 124 -11.05 11.95 -40.99
CA LEU A 124 -12.45 12.35 -41.18
C LEU A 124 -12.55 13.52 -42.17
N SER A 125 -11.68 14.51 -42.04
CA SER A 125 -11.59 15.61 -43.01
C SER A 125 -11.30 15.07 -44.41
N TRP A 126 -10.30 14.19 -44.55
CA TRP A 126 -9.91 13.60 -45.83
C TRP A 126 -11.06 12.82 -46.50
N GLY A 127 -11.74 11.96 -45.75
CA GLY A 127 -12.87 11.17 -46.25
C GLY A 127 -14.05 12.04 -46.68
N TRP A 128 -14.31 13.15 -45.97
CA TRP A 128 -15.34 14.13 -46.34
C TRP A 128 -15.06 14.78 -47.69
N SER A 129 -13.81 15.11 -48.01
CA SER A 129 -13.46 15.66 -49.34
C SER A 129 -13.55 14.64 -50.47
N HIS A 130 -13.42 13.35 -50.18
CA HIS A 130 -13.39 12.27 -51.18
C HIS A 130 -14.65 11.39 -51.16
N LEU A 131 -15.78 11.91 -50.66
CA LEU A 131 -17.04 11.16 -50.55
C LEU A 131 -17.46 10.50 -51.88
N LYS A 132 -17.33 11.22 -53.00
CA LYS A 132 -17.67 10.74 -54.35
C LYS A 132 -16.74 9.62 -54.86
N ALA A 133 -15.53 9.51 -54.31
CA ALA A 133 -14.53 8.51 -54.68
C ALA A 133 -14.46 7.32 -53.71
N GLY A 134 -15.50 7.12 -52.88
CA GLY A 134 -15.54 6.03 -51.89
C GLY A 134 -15.01 6.41 -50.50
N GLY A 135 -14.81 7.70 -50.22
CA GLY A 135 -14.34 8.20 -48.91
C GLY A 135 -15.23 7.84 -47.71
N TRP A 136 -16.47 7.38 -47.93
CA TRP A 136 -17.34 6.86 -46.87
C TRP A 136 -16.78 5.62 -46.18
N LEU A 137 -15.88 4.86 -46.82
CA LEU A 137 -15.19 3.71 -46.21
C LEU A 137 -14.37 4.10 -44.98
N ILE A 138 -13.98 5.39 -44.85
CA ILE A 138 -13.26 5.89 -43.67
C ILE A 138 -14.10 5.78 -42.39
N LEU A 139 -15.44 5.76 -42.51
CA LEU A 139 -16.34 5.64 -41.37
C LEU A 139 -16.22 4.26 -40.69
N LEU A 140 -15.88 3.21 -41.45
CA LEU A 140 -15.64 1.86 -40.90
C LEU A 140 -14.44 1.84 -39.95
N VAL A 141 -13.46 2.73 -40.14
CA VAL A 141 -12.28 2.89 -39.29
C VAL A 141 -12.51 3.97 -38.23
N ALA A 142 -13.21 5.05 -38.57
CA ALA A 142 -13.43 6.17 -37.66
C ALA A 142 -14.32 5.80 -36.47
N VAL A 143 -15.42 5.08 -36.69
CA VAL A 143 -16.36 4.68 -35.62
C VAL A 143 -15.66 3.88 -34.50
N PRO A 144 -14.92 2.78 -34.78
CA PRO A 144 -14.20 2.08 -33.72
C PRO A 144 -13.12 2.95 -33.07
N LEU A 145 -12.48 3.86 -33.82
CA LEU A 145 -11.47 4.75 -33.24
C LEU A 145 -12.07 5.81 -32.31
N ILE A 146 -13.27 6.32 -32.60
CA ILE A 146 -14.03 7.18 -31.68
C ILE A 146 -14.34 6.43 -30.38
N ALA A 147 -14.74 5.16 -30.47
CA ALA A 147 -14.96 4.33 -29.28
C ALA A 147 -13.67 4.16 -28.46
N VAL A 148 -12.52 3.96 -29.10
CA VAL A 148 -11.20 3.94 -28.44
C VAL A 148 -10.86 5.28 -27.79
N LEU A 149 -11.15 6.41 -28.47
CA LEU A 149 -10.96 7.75 -27.92
C LEU A 149 -11.80 7.98 -26.66
N TRP A 150 -13.09 7.63 -26.73
CA TRP A 150 -14.01 7.71 -25.61
C TRP A 150 -13.55 6.85 -24.43
N ALA A 151 -13.22 5.59 -24.68
CA ALA A 151 -12.71 4.67 -23.65
C ALA A 151 -11.41 5.20 -23.02
N GLY A 152 -10.48 5.73 -23.82
CA GLY A 152 -9.23 6.31 -23.30
C GLY A 152 -9.45 7.58 -22.48
N CYS A 153 -10.42 8.43 -22.83
CA CYS A 153 -10.80 9.59 -22.00
C CYS A 153 -11.40 9.15 -20.65
N LEU A 154 -12.30 8.17 -20.66
CA LEU A 154 -12.85 7.58 -19.43
C LEU A 154 -11.74 6.98 -18.56
N LEU A 155 -10.77 6.31 -19.18
CA LEU A 155 -9.62 5.76 -18.47
C LEU A 155 -8.77 6.85 -17.82
N ILE A 156 -8.43 7.92 -18.52
CA ILE A 156 -7.66 9.04 -17.92
C ILE A 156 -8.44 9.63 -16.74
N GLY A 157 -9.76 9.76 -16.86
CA GLY A 157 -10.63 10.18 -15.76
C GLY A 157 -10.53 9.23 -14.56
N ARG A 158 -10.65 7.91 -14.80
CA ARG A 158 -10.52 6.87 -13.78
C ARG A 158 -9.15 6.89 -13.10
N LEU A 159 -8.06 6.96 -13.88
CA LEU A 159 -6.70 7.01 -13.36
C LEU A 159 -6.48 8.23 -12.46
N ARG A 160 -6.98 9.41 -12.85
CA ARG A 160 -6.91 10.61 -12.02
C ARG A 160 -7.72 10.47 -10.73
N GLN A 161 -8.94 9.94 -10.82
CA GLN A 161 -9.79 9.70 -9.65
C GLN A 161 -9.15 8.71 -8.68
N GLN A 162 -8.62 7.60 -9.20
CA GLN A 162 -7.87 6.62 -8.40
C GLN A 162 -6.68 7.29 -7.73
N TRP A 163 -5.85 8.03 -8.46
CA TRP A 163 -4.66 8.66 -7.86
C TRP A 163 -4.99 9.70 -6.77
N HIS A 164 -6.12 10.40 -6.90
CA HIS A 164 -6.62 11.32 -5.88
C HIS A 164 -7.22 10.61 -4.65
N ALA A 165 -7.65 9.35 -4.76
CA ALA A 165 -8.16 8.61 -3.61
C ALA A 165 -7.10 8.44 -2.50
N LEU A 166 -5.81 8.45 -2.86
CA LEU A 166 -4.70 8.47 -1.90
C LEU A 166 -4.49 9.80 -1.18
N ASP A 167 -4.99 10.92 -1.72
CA ASP A 167 -4.92 12.23 -1.04
C ASP A 167 -5.87 12.28 0.18
N SER A 168 -6.74 11.28 0.35
CA SER A 168 -7.55 11.04 1.55
C SER A 168 -7.05 9.79 2.28
N PRO A 169 -5.82 9.78 2.83
CA PRO A 169 -5.28 8.61 3.50
C PRO A 169 -6.02 8.45 4.83
N SER A 170 -7.07 7.64 4.83
CA SER A 170 -7.50 6.96 6.03
C SER A 170 -7.35 5.49 5.76
N SER A 171 -6.30 4.89 6.32
CA SER A 171 -6.14 3.43 6.29
C SER A 171 -7.37 2.84 6.98
N ALA A 172 -8.25 2.23 6.19
CA ALA A 172 -9.53 1.79 6.67
C ALA A 172 -9.36 0.42 7.34
N PHE A 173 -9.02 0.43 8.63
CA PHE A 173 -8.76 -0.79 9.40
C PHE A 173 -10.03 -1.25 10.10
N LEU A 174 -10.25 -2.56 10.13
CA LEU A 174 -11.31 -3.14 10.95
C LEU A 174 -10.89 -3.09 12.41
N GLY A 175 -11.66 -2.42 13.26
CA GLY A 175 -11.31 -2.34 14.66
C GLY A 175 -12.30 -1.56 15.51
N HIS A 176 -12.24 -1.83 16.81
CA HIS A 176 -12.99 -1.12 17.83
C HIS A 176 -12.05 -0.26 18.67
N ARG A 177 -12.37 1.03 18.79
CA ARG A 177 -11.63 1.93 19.67
C ARG A 177 -11.93 1.59 21.13
N MET A 178 -10.88 1.33 21.90
CA MET A 178 -10.97 1.07 23.33
C MET A 178 -10.80 2.37 24.11
N GLY A 179 -11.90 2.95 24.56
CA GLY A 179 -11.88 4.13 25.43
C GLY A 179 -11.33 3.83 26.82
N ARG A 180 -10.75 4.85 27.46
CA ARG A 180 -10.21 4.77 28.84
C ARG A 180 -11.28 4.41 29.87
N ASP A 181 -12.50 4.85 29.63
CA ASP A 181 -13.71 4.56 30.39
C ASP A 181 -14.09 3.07 30.35
N LYS A 182 -13.95 2.43 29.18
CA LYS A 182 -14.37 1.03 28.97
C LYS A 182 -13.34 0.01 29.42
N ALA A 183 -12.05 0.33 29.34
CA ALA A 183 -10.97 -0.61 29.68
C ALA A 183 -9.81 0.08 30.44
N PRO A 184 -10.05 0.62 31.65
CA PRO A 184 -9.04 1.37 32.40
C PRO A 184 -7.80 0.54 32.74
N ALA A 185 -7.96 -0.76 33.05
CA ALA A 185 -6.83 -1.64 33.34
C ALA A 185 -5.97 -1.92 32.11
N LEU A 186 -6.56 -2.03 30.90
CA LEU A 186 -5.82 -2.10 29.64
C LEU A 186 -4.98 -0.83 29.44
N TRP A 187 -5.58 0.34 29.62
CA TRP A 187 -4.87 1.61 29.49
C TRP A 187 -3.73 1.75 30.49
N ALA A 188 -3.95 1.40 31.76
CA ALA A 188 -2.91 1.41 32.78
C ALA A 188 -1.76 0.46 32.44
N TRP A 189 -2.05 -0.72 31.89
CA TRP A 189 -1.04 -1.67 31.43
C TRP A 189 -0.21 -1.11 30.26
N ILE A 190 -0.86 -0.51 29.25
CA ILE A 190 -0.14 0.13 28.13
C ILE A 190 0.69 1.33 28.61
N GLU A 191 0.21 2.12 29.57
CA GLU A 191 0.97 3.22 30.17
C GLU A 191 2.23 2.75 30.90
N GLN A 192 2.12 1.62 31.63
CA GLN A 192 3.28 0.99 32.26
C GLN A 192 4.31 0.55 31.22
N LEU A 193 3.87 -0.08 30.12
CA LEU A 193 4.75 -0.47 29.03
C LEU A 193 5.40 0.73 28.35
N ALA A 194 4.64 1.77 28.03
CA ALA A 194 5.16 3.01 27.44
C ALA A 194 6.19 3.69 28.36
N THR A 195 5.93 3.70 29.67
CA THR A 195 6.88 4.22 30.66
C THR A 195 8.16 3.39 30.69
N ALA A 196 8.05 2.06 30.65
CA ALA A 196 9.20 1.16 30.67
C ALA A 196 10.05 1.27 29.39
N THR A 197 9.44 1.53 28.24
CA THR A 197 10.16 1.74 26.97
C THR A 197 10.65 3.19 26.76
N GLY A 198 10.19 4.13 27.58
CA GLY A 198 10.43 5.56 27.39
C GLY A 198 9.71 6.14 26.17
N ALA A 199 8.67 5.46 25.68
CA ALA A 199 7.83 5.90 24.58
C ALA A 199 6.68 6.78 25.08
N PRO A 200 6.16 7.71 24.26
CA PRO A 200 4.92 8.38 24.56
C PRO A 200 3.76 7.38 24.57
N VAL A 201 2.79 7.61 25.47
CA VAL A 201 1.55 6.84 25.52
C VAL A 201 0.76 7.08 24.22
N PRO A 202 0.22 6.03 23.57
CA PRO A 202 -0.64 6.20 22.40
C PRO A 202 -1.90 7.02 22.72
N ASP A 203 -2.36 7.82 21.76
CA ASP A 203 -3.60 8.61 21.87
C ASP A 203 -4.85 7.71 21.73
N HIS A 204 -4.73 6.63 20.95
CA HIS A 204 -5.80 5.67 20.71
C HIS A 204 -5.29 4.23 20.81
N ILE A 205 -6.11 3.37 21.44
CA ILE A 205 -5.95 1.92 21.41
C ILE A 205 -7.08 1.36 20.57
N VAL A 206 -6.75 0.58 19.55
CA VAL A 206 -7.70 -0.07 18.66
C VAL A 206 -7.52 -1.57 18.79
N VAL A 207 -8.62 -2.29 18.93
CA VAL A 207 -8.64 -3.75 18.99
C VAL A 207 -9.32 -4.27 17.73
N GLY A 208 -8.64 -5.15 16.98
CA GLY A 208 -9.18 -5.71 15.74
C GLY A 208 -8.79 -7.16 15.52
N ILE A 209 -9.05 -7.69 14.32
CA ILE A 209 -8.87 -9.13 14.00
C ILE A 209 -8.10 -9.42 12.71
N ASP A 210 -7.91 -8.41 11.86
CA ASP A 210 -7.47 -8.54 10.47
C ASP A 210 -6.02 -8.12 10.22
N GLN A 211 -5.37 -7.50 11.20
CA GLN A 211 -3.98 -7.07 11.12
C GLN A 211 -3.13 -7.73 12.22
N SER A 212 -1.81 -7.59 12.14
CA SER A 212 -0.89 -7.88 13.24
C SER A 212 -0.79 -6.69 14.22
N PHE A 213 0.04 -6.80 15.26
CA PHE A 213 0.37 -5.68 16.13
C PHE A 213 1.01 -4.58 15.29
N PHE A 214 0.59 -3.34 15.50
CA PHE A 214 1.22 -2.19 14.84
C PHE A 214 1.02 -0.91 15.63
N VAL A 215 1.94 0.03 15.41
CA VAL A 215 1.73 1.44 15.75
C VAL A 215 1.80 2.33 14.51
N THR A 216 1.05 3.42 14.53
CA THR A 216 1.12 4.45 13.49
C THR A 216 0.71 5.81 14.03
N SER A 217 1.28 6.88 13.46
CA SER A 217 0.84 8.27 13.65
C SER A 217 0.12 8.82 12.40
N VAL A 218 -0.08 7.99 11.38
CA VAL A 218 -0.91 8.32 10.20
C VAL A 218 -2.39 8.23 10.58
N ASP A 219 -3.23 9.08 9.98
CA ASP A 219 -4.68 9.08 10.18
C ASP A 219 -5.28 7.70 9.84
N VAL A 220 -6.03 7.13 10.79
CA VAL A 220 -6.68 5.81 10.69
C VAL A 220 -8.20 5.98 10.64
N ALA A 221 -8.86 5.42 9.63
CA ALA A 221 -10.32 5.28 9.67
C ALA A 221 -10.68 3.89 10.19
N LEU A 222 -11.55 3.83 11.19
CA LEU A 222 -12.06 2.56 11.69
C LEU A 222 -13.28 2.11 10.89
N GLN A 223 -13.30 0.84 10.52
CA GLN A 223 -14.49 0.16 10.01
C GLN A 223 -15.10 -0.75 11.09
N PRO A 224 -16.44 -0.90 11.15
CA PRO A 224 -17.46 -0.29 10.28
C PRO A 224 -17.96 1.10 10.76
N ALA A 225 -17.50 1.59 11.92
CA ALA A 225 -18.04 2.79 12.55
C ALA A 225 -17.75 4.10 11.78
N GLY A 226 -16.68 4.13 10.97
CA GLY A 226 -16.24 5.31 10.21
C GLY A 226 -15.46 6.34 11.04
N ASP A 227 -15.06 6.00 12.27
CA ASP A 227 -14.33 6.93 13.15
C ASP A 227 -12.94 7.24 12.59
N LEU A 228 -12.63 8.52 12.41
CA LEU A 228 -11.30 8.98 12.01
C LEU A 228 -10.45 9.27 13.26
N LEU A 229 -9.40 8.47 13.47
CA LEU A 229 -8.42 8.63 14.53
C LEU A 229 -7.23 9.43 14.01
N ARG A 230 -6.87 10.48 14.75
CA ARG A 230 -5.68 11.31 14.51
C ARG A 230 -4.74 11.22 15.70
N GLY A 231 -3.44 11.15 15.42
CA GLY A 231 -2.39 10.97 16.42
C GLY A 231 -1.91 9.53 16.51
N ARG A 232 -1.25 9.19 17.62
CA ARG A 232 -0.62 7.88 17.81
C ARG A 232 -1.66 6.82 18.09
N THR A 233 -1.72 5.82 17.23
CA THR A 233 -2.63 4.69 17.34
C THR A 233 -1.83 3.42 17.57
N LEU A 234 -2.17 2.67 18.61
CA LEU A 234 -1.71 1.30 18.85
C LEU A 234 -2.84 0.34 18.46
N TYR A 235 -2.56 -0.56 17.52
CA TYR A 235 -3.47 -1.62 17.12
C TYR A 235 -3.09 -2.94 17.80
N LEU A 236 -4.09 -3.56 18.42
CA LEU A 236 -3.98 -4.78 19.19
C LEU A 236 -4.86 -5.87 18.55
N PRO A 237 -4.26 -6.88 17.92
CA PRO A 237 -5.01 -7.93 17.26
C PRO A 237 -5.48 -9.02 18.23
N LEU A 238 -6.80 -9.22 18.30
CA LEU A 238 -7.41 -10.25 19.16
C LEU A 238 -6.93 -11.66 18.83
N THR A 239 -6.67 -11.94 17.56
CA THR A 239 -6.19 -13.23 17.07
C THR A 239 -4.88 -13.63 17.75
N TYR A 240 -3.92 -12.70 17.85
CA TYR A 240 -2.67 -12.95 18.57
C TYR A 240 -2.84 -12.82 20.09
N LEU A 241 -3.61 -11.84 20.58
CA LEU A 241 -3.84 -11.68 22.02
C LEU A 241 -4.51 -12.88 22.69
N SER A 242 -5.31 -13.66 21.94
CA SER A 242 -5.91 -14.91 22.42
C SER A 242 -4.97 -16.13 22.41
N THR A 243 -3.77 -16.00 21.84
CA THR A 243 -2.84 -17.12 21.61
C THR A 243 -1.46 -16.90 22.23
N LEU A 244 -1.10 -15.64 22.49
CA LEU A 244 0.10 -15.22 23.20
C LEU A 244 -0.17 -15.12 24.71
N SER A 245 0.83 -15.43 25.52
CA SER A 245 0.85 -15.05 26.94
C SER A 245 0.94 -13.53 27.09
N GLN A 246 0.53 -13.02 28.25
CA GLN A 246 0.64 -11.59 28.56
C GLN A 246 2.09 -11.06 28.44
N ALA A 247 3.08 -11.88 28.78
CA ALA A 247 4.49 -11.50 28.72
C ALA A 247 5.04 -11.49 27.28
N GLU A 248 4.62 -12.46 26.44
CA GLU A 248 4.91 -12.44 25.01
C GLU A 248 4.29 -11.20 24.35
N ALA A 249 3.01 -10.92 24.64
CA ALA A 249 2.32 -9.73 24.13
C ALA A 249 2.97 -8.42 24.61
N ALA A 250 3.40 -8.33 25.88
CA ALA A 250 4.13 -7.18 26.41
C ALA A 250 5.44 -6.92 25.66
N SER A 251 6.17 -7.98 25.28
CA SER A 251 7.44 -7.86 24.56
C SER A 251 7.22 -7.36 23.13
N ILE A 252 6.17 -7.84 22.44
CA ILE A 252 5.80 -7.36 21.10
C ILE A 252 5.29 -5.91 21.16
N ILE A 253 4.40 -5.58 22.09
CA ILE A 253 3.93 -4.20 22.29
C ILE A 253 5.10 -3.27 22.66
N GLY A 254 6.07 -3.75 23.44
CA GLY A 254 7.29 -3.02 23.73
C GLY A 254 8.09 -2.67 22.47
N HIS A 255 8.23 -3.62 21.55
CA HIS A 255 8.81 -3.38 20.23
C HIS A 255 8.01 -2.34 19.44
N GLU A 256 6.68 -2.48 19.36
CA GLU A 256 5.83 -1.51 18.66
C GLU A 256 5.99 -0.09 19.23
N LEU A 257 5.91 0.06 20.56
CA LEU A 257 6.13 1.34 21.24
C LEU A 257 7.55 1.88 21.02
N GLY A 258 8.52 1.00 20.76
CA GLY A 258 9.89 1.34 20.35
C GLY A 258 9.94 2.28 19.14
N HIS A 259 8.98 2.19 18.22
CA HIS A 259 8.90 3.11 17.08
C HIS A 259 8.59 4.55 17.50
N PHE A 260 7.95 4.77 18.66
CA PHE A 260 7.63 6.10 19.17
C PHE A 260 8.68 6.69 20.13
N CYS A 261 9.73 5.96 20.48
CA CYS A 261 10.74 6.43 21.45
C CYS A 261 11.48 7.71 21.01
N SER A 262 11.57 7.97 19.70
CA SER A 262 12.18 9.19 19.17
C SER A 262 11.41 9.74 17.97
N ARG A 263 11.56 11.03 17.70
CA ARG A 263 10.93 11.66 16.53
C ARG A 263 11.46 11.09 15.20
N ASP A 264 12.71 10.65 15.18
CA ASP A 264 13.33 10.03 14.00
C ASP A 264 12.76 8.62 13.73
N THR A 265 12.51 7.84 14.77
CA THR A 265 11.89 6.50 14.65
C THR A 265 10.40 6.62 14.31
N GLU A 266 9.71 7.59 14.89
CA GLU A 266 8.29 7.85 14.62
C GLU A 266 8.11 8.25 13.14
N ARG A 267 8.94 9.20 12.66
CA ARG A 267 8.96 9.60 11.25
C ARG A 267 9.30 8.45 10.29
N GLY A 268 10.18 7.54 10.71
CA GLY A 268 10.49 6.34 9.93
C GLY A 268 9.29 5.39 9.79
N SER A 269 8.59 5.16 10.90
CA SER A 269 7.33 4.38 10.94
C SER A 269 6.24 5.01 10.07
N GLU A 270 6.08 6.34 10.11
CA GLU A 270 5.15 7.09 9.23
C GLU A 270 5.42 6.83 7.74
N ILE A 271 6.70 6.78 7.37
CA ILE A 271 7.11 6.57 5.98
C ILE A 271 6.85 5.13 5.54
N GLY A 272 7.10 4.15 6.41
CA GLY A 272 6.67 2.76 6.19
C GLY A 272 5.16 2.67 6.00
N ALA A 273 4.40 3.36 6.86
CA ALA A 273 2.95 3.39 6.78
C ALA A 273 2.41 3.98 5.49
N HIS A 274 2.91 5.14 5.08
CA HIS A 274 2.56 5.75 3.80
C HIS A 274 2.95 4.87 2.61
N PHE A 275 4.13 4.24 2.64
CA PHE A 275 4.57 3.37 1.56
C PHE A 275 3.63 2.17 1.38
N SER A 276 3.19 1.56 2.46
CA SER A 276 2.21 0.47 2.38
C SER A 276 0.83 0.90 1.92
N LEU A 277 0.39 2.12 2.26
CA LEU A 277 -0.83 2.68 1.67
C LEU A 277 -0.69 2.81 0.15
N MET A 278 0.49 3.14 -0.38
CA MET A 278 0.74 3.13 -1.82
C MET A 278 0.67 1.71 -2.40
N CYS A 279 1.16 0.69 -1.68
CA CYS A 279 1.05 -0.72 -2.09
C CYS A 279 -0.41 -1.19 -2.12
N LEU A 280 -1.18 -0.90 -1.08
CA LEU A 280 -2.63 -1.19 -1.01
C LEU A 280 -3.38 -0.49 -2.14
N HIS A 281 -3.06 0.78 -2.39
CA HIS A 281 -3.65 1.52 -3.48
C HIS A 281 -3.34 0.92 -4.85
N PHE A 282 -2.09 0.51 -5.08
CA PHE A 282 -1.72 -0.21 -6.30
C PHE A 282 -2.46 -1.54 -6.44
N ALA A 283 -2.65 -2.27 -5.33
CA ALA A 283 -3.45 -3.48 -5.31
C ALA A 283 -4.91 -3.19 -5.68
N PHE A 284 -5.50 -2.11 -5.18
CA PHE A 284 -6.86 -1.66 -5.55
C PHE A 284 -6.97 -1.30 -7.04
N ILE A 285 -5.99 -0.59 -7.60
CA ILE A 285 -5.94 -0.32 -9.05
C ILE A 285 -5.90 -1.62 -9.86
N ARG A 286 -5.21 -2.64 -9.35
CA ARG A 286 -5.03 -3.93 -10.02
C ARG A 286 -6.19 -4.92 -9.80
N ALA A 287 -7.01 -4.72 -8.77
CA ALA A 287 -8.00 -5.70 -8.30
C ALA A 287 -9.26 -5.83 -9.17
N GLU A 288 -9.37 -5.10 -10.29
CA GLU A 288 -10.41 -5.40 -11.28
C GLU A 288 -10.09 -6.75 -11.96
N ASP A 289 -10.96 -7.75 -11.81
CA ASP A 289 -10.83 -9.13 -12.34
C ASP A 289 -10.71 -9.22 -13.89
N ALA A 290 -10.69 -8.08 -14.59
CA ALA A 290 -10.50 -8.00 -16.02
C ALA A 290 -9.00 -7.88 -16.36
N ASP A 291 -8.58 -8.56 -17.43
CA ASP A 291 -7.24 -8.33 -18.00
C ASP A 291 -7.08 -6.83 -18.31
N PRO A 292 -6.08 -6.14 -17.72
CA PRO A 292 -5.97 -4.70 -17.87
C PRO A 292 -5.85 -4.34 -19.35
N ALA A 293 -6.64 -3.34 -19.76
CA ALA A 293 -6.67 -2.87 -21.13
C ALA A 293 -5.24 -2.52 -21.56
N TRP A 294 -4.88 -2.79 -22.82
CA TRP A 294 -3.50 -2.62 -23.30
C TRP A 294 -2.92 -1.21 -23.02
N ILE A 295 -3.80 -0.21 -22.94
CA ILE A 295 -3.49 1.20 -22.68
C ILE A 295 -3.20 1.50 -21.19
N GLU A 296 -3.68 0.67 -20.25
CA GLU A 296 -3.43 0.78 -18.80
C GLU A 296 -2.08 0.17 -18.40
N ARG A 297 -1.61 -0.80 -19.18
CA ARG A 297 -0.41 -1.59 -18.88
C ARG A 297 0.85 -0.74 -18.65
N PRO A 298 1.14 0.32 -19.43
CA PRO A 298 2.24 1.24 -19.14
C PRO A 298 2.19 1.86 -17.75
N ALA A 299 0.99 2.29 -17.31
CA ALA A 299 0.80 2.91 -16.01
C ALA A 299 1.03 1.90 -14.89
N ILE A 300 0.40 0.72 -14.99
CA ILE A 300 0.57 -0.38 -14.02
C ILE A 300 2.05 -0.76 -13.91
N TRP A 301 2.74 -0.92 -15.04
CA TRP A 301 4.16 -1.27 -15.06
C TRP A 301 5.02 -0.20 -14.37
N MET A 302 4.80 1.08 -14.69
CA MET A 302 5.58 2.18 -14.10
C MET A 302 5.35 2.31 -12.59
N THR A 303 4.09 2.16 -12.15
CA THR A 303 3.73 2.15 -10.72
C THR A 303 4.36 0.97 -9.99
N GLN A 304 4.32 -0.23 -10.57
CA GLN A 304 5.01 -1.40 -10.01
C GLN A 304 6.53 -1.16 -9.92
N ARG A 305 7.12 -0.50 -10.92
CA ARG A 305 8.55 -0.15 -10.88
C ARG A 305 8.87 0.86 -9.80
N PHE A 306 8.02 1.87 -9.60
CA PHE A 306 8.14 2.82 -8.51
C PHE A 306 8.19 2.09 -7.17
N LEU A 307 7.15 1.28 -6.89
CA LEU A 307 7.03 0.57 -5.61
C LEU A 307 8.26 -0.30 -5.36
N HIS A 308 8.68 -1.09 -6.35
CA HIS A 308 9.86 -1.93 -6.19
C HIS A 308 11.15 -1.14 -5.87
N TYR A 309 11.41 -0.02 -6.54
CA TYR A 309 12.65 0.71 -6.29
C TYR A 309 12.63 1.50 -4.99
N PHE A 310 11.48 2.08 -4.62
CA PHE A 310 11.33 2.78 -3.34
C PHE A 310 11.28 1.80 -2.15
N GLN A 311 10.76 0.58 -2.33
CA GLN A 311 10.80 -0.47 -1.33
C GLN A 311 12.23 -0.73 -0.85
N LEU A 312 13.20 -0.76 -1.77
CA LEU A 312 14.61 -0.93 -1.42
C LEU A 312 15.11 0.18 -0.48
N ALA A 313 14.68 1.42 -0.71
CA ALA A 313 15.04 2.57 0.12
C ALA A 313 14.36 2.51 1.49
N VAL A 314 13.06 2.27 1.52
CA VAL A 314 12.27 2.14 2.76
C VAL A 314 12.84 1.03 3.63
N HIS A 315 13.09 -0.16 3.06
CA HIS A 315 13.71 -1.28 3.78
C HIS A 315 15.14 -0.98 4.23
N HIS A 316 15.93 -0.30 3.39
CA HIS A 316 17.31 0.04 3.75
C HIS A 316 17.37 0.88 5.04
N TRP A 317 16.55 1.92 5.12
CA TRP A 317 16.52 2.84 6.27
C TRP A 317 15.70 2.31 7.45
N GLY A 318 14.66 1.50 7.19
CA GLY A 318 13.82 0.89 8.23
C GLY A 318 14.55 -0.15 9.06
N ARG A 319 15.42 -0.99 8.47
CA ARG A 319 16.09 -2.10 9.17
C ARG A 319 16.81 -1.71 10.47
N ALA A 320 17.47 -0.54 10.50
CA ALA A 320 18.15 -0.10 11.72
C ALA A 320 17.16 0.27 12.84
N GLN A 321 15.99 0.80 12.46
CA GLN A 321 14.91 1.14 13.40
C GLN A 321 14.26 -0.13 13.94
N GLU A 322 14.03 -1.13 13.10
CA GLU A 322 13.52 -2.45 13.50
C GLU A 322 14.42 -3.13 14.53
N LEU A 323 15.75 -3.14 14.28
CA LEU A 323 16.71 -3.70 15.23
C LEU A 323 16.80 -2.90 16.54
N ALA A 324 16.53 -1.60 16.49
CA ALA A 324 16.44 -0.79 17.71
C ALA A 324 15.16 -1.10 18.49
N ALA A 325 14.02 -1.24 17.80
CA ALA A 325 12.75 -1.63 18.38
C ALA A 325 12.81 -3.06 18.98
N ASP A 326 13.53 -4.00 18.36
CA ASP A 326 13.80 -5.34 18.88
C ASP A 326 14.45 -5.30 20.27
N ARG A 327 15.44 -4.42 20.45
CA ARG A 327 16.10 -4.23 21.76
C ARG A 327 15.13 -3.67 22.80
N VAL A 328 14.26 -2.75 22.40
CA VAL A 328 13.22 -2.21 23.29
C VAL A 328 12.25 -3.33 23.71
N GLY A 329 11.78 -4.16 22.78
CA GLY A 329 10.93 -5.32 23.08
C GLY A 329 11.63 -6.34 23.99
N GLY A 330 12.91 -6.63 23.72
CA GLY A 330 13.75 -7.50 24.54
C GLY A 330 13.94 -7.00 25.97
N ASN A 331 14.06 -5.69 26.18
CA ASN A 331 14.23 -5.11 27.52
C ASN A 331 12.99 -5.23 28.43
N ILE A 332 11.81 -5.49 27.88
CA ILE A 332 10.57 -5.62 28.66
C ILE A 332 10.48 -6.99 29.34
N GLY A 333 10.65 -8.07 28.57
CA GLY A 333 10.43 -9.45 29.02
C GLY A 333 11.66 -10.35 29.00
N GLY A 334 12.81 -9.83 28.55
CA GLY A 334 14.02 -10.58 28.24
C GLY A 334 14.13 -10.92 26.75
N GLU A 335 15.36 -10.94 26.24
CA GLU A 335 15.63 -11.13 24.81
C GLU A 335 15.13 -12.50 24.31
N ARG A 336 15.28 -13.56 25.13
CA ARG A 336 14.79 -14.89 24.79
C ARG A 336 13.26 -14.92 24.66
N LEU A 337 12.55 -14.24 25.56
CA LEU A 337 11.09 -14.19 25.51
C LEU A 337 10.60 -13.40 24.29
N PHE A 338 11.27 -12.29 23.95
CA PHE A 338 10.96 -11.55 22.73
C PHE A 338 11.17 -12.41 21.48
N CYS A 339 12.29 -13.12 21.38
CA CYS A 339 12.54 -14.05 20.27
C CYS A 339 11.50 -15.18 20.20
N GLN A 340 11.08 -15.73 21.34
CA GLN A 340 9.98 -16.69 21.41
C GLN A 340 8.68 -16.09 20.86
N ALA A 341 8.30 -14.90 21.34
CA ALA A 341 7.09 -14.20 20.90
C ALA A 341 7.14 -13.90 19.39
N LEU A 342 8.28 -13.44 18.88
CA LEU A 342 8.51 -13.18 17.47
C LEU A 342 8.30 -14.43 16.61
N LEU A 343 8.95 -15.54 16.98
CA LEU A 343 8.81 -16.82 16.29
C LEU A 343 7.36 -17.33 16.34
N ARG A 344 6.68 -17.11 17.46
CA ARG A 344 5.28 -17.47 17.62
C ARG A 344 4.36 -16.65 16.71
N VAL A 345 4.58 -15.33 16.59
CA VAL A 345 3.84 -14.46 15.65
C VAL A 345 4.05 -14.93 14.20
N ILE A 346 5.29 -15.27 13.81
CA ILE A 346 5.62 -15.84 12.47
C ILE A 346 4.82 -17.12 12.22
N ALA A 347 4.80 -18.04 13.20
CA ALA A 347 4.11 -19.31 13.05
C ALA A 347 2.58 -19.13 12.95
N LEU A 348 2.03 -18.17 13.69
CA LEU A 348 0.59 -17.90 13.74
C LEU A 348 0.08 -17.18 12.50
N ASP A 349 0.90 -16.36 11.85
CA ASP A 349 0.50 -15.52 10.71
C ASP A 349 -0.18 -16.32 9.58
N ALA A 350 0.42 -17.43 9.15
CA ALA A 350 -0.13 -18.27 8.09
C ALA A 350 -1.47 -18.91 8.46
N GLU A 351 -1.61 -19.38 9.71
CA GLU A 351 -2.81 -20.03 10.21
C GLU A 351 -3.96 -19.02 10.41
N ILE A 352 -3.65 -17.83 10.94
CA ILE A 352 -4.63 -16.74 11.10
C ILE A 352 -5.14 -16.28 9.74
N ASN A 353 -4.26 -16.08 8.76
CA ASN A 353 -4.66 -15.68 7.41
C ASN A 353 -5.55 -16.73 6.72
N THR A 354 -5.28 -18.01 6.96
CA THR A 354 -6.12 -19.11 6.45
C THR A 354 -7.52 -19.05 7.07
N LEU A 355 -7.62 -18.92 8.39
CA LEU A 355 -8.91 -18.87 9.09
C LEU A 355 -9.70 -17.59 8.80
N LEU A 356 -9.02 -16.46 8.57
CA LEU A 356 -9.64 -15.21 8.11
C LEU A 356 -10.31 -15.38 6.75
N ALA A 357 -9.69 -16.14 5.83
CA ALA A 357 -10.27 -16.43 4.52
C ALA A 357 -11.52 -17.32 4.60
N GLU A 358 -11.61 -18.20 5.60
CA GLU A 358 -12.74 -19.12 5.81
C GLU A 358 -13.99 -18.46 6.42
N ARG A 359 -13.88 -17.23 6.93
CA ARG A 359 -15.01 -16.40 7.44
C ARG A 359 -15.86 -17.07 8.54
N HIS A 360 -15.19 -17.63 9.54
CA HIS A 360 -15.86 -18.19 10.73
C HIS A 360 -16.65 -17.13 11.52
N SER A 361 -17.78 -17.54 12.12
CA SER A 361 -18.62 -16.65 12.95
C SER A 361 -17.95 -16.25 14.27
N ASN A 362 -17.15 -17.15 14.85
CA ASN A 362 -16.29 -16.87 16.00
C ASN A 362 -14.86 -17.29 15.68
N LEU A 363 -14.09 -16.36 15.11
CA LEU A 363 -12.71 -16.58 14.69
C LEU A 363 -11.80 -17.00 15.85
N ILE A 364 -12.01 -16.46 17.05
CA ILE A 364 -11.16 -16.77 18.22
C ILE A 364 -11.36 -18.21 18.66
N GLN A 365 -12.62 -18.67 18.70
CA GLN A 365 -12.93 -20.07 19.01
C GLN A 365 -12.39 -21.01 17.92
N ALA A 366 -12.59 -20.66 16.65
CA ALA A 366 -12.07 -21.44 15.52
C ALA A 366 -10.55 -21.57 15.57
N LEU A 367 -9.84 -20.47 15.86
CA LEU A 367 -8.38 -20.47 16.03
C LEU A 367 -7.94 -21.34 17.22
N ALA A 368 -8.64 -21.24 18.36
CA ALA A 368 -8.33 -22.07 19.51
C ALA A 368 -8.51 -23.57 19.23
N ASP A 369 -9.58 -23.95 18.51
CA ASP A 369 -9.83 -25.33 18.13
C ASP A 369 -8.84 -25.82 17.06
N HIS A 370 -8.52 -24.97 16.08
CA HIS A 370 -7.52 -25.27 15.05
C HIS A 370 -6.15 -25.58 15.65
N LEU A 371 -5.65 -24.73 16.55
CA LEU A 371 -4.34 -24.88 17.20
C LEU A 371 -4.24 -26.10 18.13
N ARG A 372 -5.37 -26.68 18.56
CA ARG A 372 -5.37 -27.94 19.32
C ARG A 372 -5.12 -29.16 18.44
N HIS A 373 -5.55 -29.10 17.18
CA HIS A 373 -5.50 -30.23 16.25
C HIS A 373 -4.34 -30.09 15.24
N THR A 374 -3.86 -28.87 15.03
CA THR A 374 -2.81 -28.54 14.07
C THR A 374 -1.61 -27.94 14.82
N PRO A 375 -0.51 -28.67 15.00
CA PRO A 375 0.68 -28.11 15.65
C PRO A 375 1.30 -27.04 14.76
N LEU A 376 1.69 -25.92 15.37
CA LEU A 376 2.41 -24.86 14.69
C LEU A 376 3.76 -25.37 14.15
N ARG A 377 4.09 -25.01 12.92
CA ARG A 377 5.36 -25.38 12.28
C ARG A 377 6.10 -24.16 11.79
N LEU A 378 7.35 -24.05 12.19
CA LEU A 378 8.30 -23.07 11.67
C LEU A 378 9.20 -23.78 10.67
N ASN A 379 8.95 -23.55 9.38
CA ASN A 379 9.82 -24.07 8.32
C ASN A 379 11.01 -23.12 8.10
N ASP A 380 12.11 -23.59 7.52
CA ASP A 380 13.25 -22.74 7.13
C ASP A 380 12.82 -21.58 6.21
N ALA A 381 11.78 -21.81 5.40
CA ALA A 381 11.16 -20.76 4.60
C ALA A 381 10.54 -19.66 5.47
N ALA A 382 9.89 -19.99 6.60
CA ALA A 382 9.27 -19.05 7.53
C ALA A 382 10.31 -18.28 8.36
N LEU A 383 11.45 -18.91 8.70
CA LEU A 383 12.57 -18.23 9.37
C LEU A 383 13.30 -17.22 8.47
N ASN A 384 13.30 -17.48 7.16
CA ASN A 384 13.80 -16.55 6.16
C ASN A 384 12.71 -15.59 5.64
N HIS A 385 11.44 -15.81 6.02
CA HIS A 385 10.33 -14.98 5.62
C HIS A 385 10.28 -13.73 6.50
N THR A 386 10.01 -12.59 5.89
CA THR A 386 9.64 -11.37 6.60
C THR A 386 8.14 -11.46 6.92
N ILE A 387 7.75 -11.25 8.17
CA ILE A 387 6.33 -11.29 8.58
C ILE A 387 5.54 -10.24 7.80
N ALA A 388 4.39 -10.59 7.24
CA ALA A 388 3.52 -9.66 6.56
C ALA A 388 2.81 -8.72 7.56
N HIS A 389 3.51 -7.68 7.99
CA HIS A 389 2.93 -6.54 8.69
C HIS A 389 2.35 -5.55 7.67
N PRO A 390 1.24 -4.82 7.96
CA PRO A 390 0.70 -3.82 7.04
C PRO A 390 1.75 -2.81 6.59
N PHE A 391 2.77 -2.54 7.41
CA PHE A 391 3.88 -1.59 7.16
C PHE A 391 5.26 -2.26 7.00
N ASP A 392 5.31 -3.56 6.71
CA ASP A 392 6.48 -4.45 6.87
C ASP A 392 7.81 -3.95 6.28
N THR A 393 8.76 -3.66 7.17
CA THR A 393 10.17 -3.32 6.90
C THR A 393 11.16 -4.27 7.59
N HIS A 394 10.69 -5.40 8.14
CA HIS A 394 11.49 -6.16 9.09
C HIS A 394 12.72 -6.83 8.45
N PRO A 395 13.87 -6.85 9.14
CA PRO A 395 15.00 -7.68 8.76
C PRO A 395 14.65 -9.17 8.87
N PRO A 396 15.40 -10.06 8.20
CA PRO A 396 15.26 -11.51 8.36
C PRO A 396 15.33 -11.92 9.84
N THR A 397 14.47 -12.85 10.26
CA THR A 397 14.36 -13.30 11.66
C THR A 397 15.70 -13.77 12.23
N ALA A 398 16.51 -14.48 11.44
CA ALA A 398 17.85 -14.90 11.84
C ALA A 398 18.77 -13.74 12.26
N LEU A 399 18.68 -12.60 11.56
CA LEU A 399 19.46 -11.40 11.90
C LEU A 399 18.96 -10.77 13.21
N ARG A 400 17.64 -10.76 13.44
CA ARG A 400 17.03 -10.23 14.67
C ARG A 400 17.48 -11.04 15.90
N LEU A 401 17.41 -12.38 15.82
CA LEU A 401 17.88 -13.29 16.87
C LEU A 401 19.38 -13.09 17.15
N GLN A 402 20.20 -12.98 16.10
CA GLN A 402 21.64 -12.76 16.23
C GLN A 402 21.95 -11.43 16.94
N GLN A 403 21.23 -10.35 16.60
CA GLN A 403 21.43 -9.03 17.22
C GLN A 403 21.04 -8.98 18.69
N LEU A 404 20.11 -9.85 19.11
CA LEU A 404 19.70 -10.02 20.50
C LEU A 404 20.53 -11.08 21.24
N GLY A 405 21.50 -11.71 20.57
CA GLY A 405 22.36 -12.73 21.18
C GLY A 405 21.65 -14.05 21.51
N VAL A 406 20.49 -14.32 20.91
CA VAL A 406 19.69 -15.53 21.17
C VAL A 406 19.97 -16.57 20.10
N THR A 407 20.39 -17.77 20.52
CA THR A 407 20.57 -18.91 19.62
C THR A 407 19.23 -19.60 19.37
N LEU A 408 18.96 -19.94 18.11
CA LEU A 408 17.82 -20.76 17.75
C LEU A 408 18.10 -22.21 18.16
N ASP A 409 17.56 -22.62 19.31
CA ASP A 409 17.64 -23.99 19.83
C ASP A 409 16.27 -24.70 19.76
N ASP A 410 16.29 -26.03 19.84
CA ASP A 410 15.06 -26.84 19.78
C ASP A 410 14.08 -26.50 20.92
N ALA A 411 14.61 -26.04 22.06
CA ALA A 411 13.81 -25.61 23.19
C ALA A 411 13.01 -24.33 22.86
N LEU A 412 13.65 -23.32 22.25
CA LEU A 412 13.01 -22.08 21.85
C LEU A 412 11.97 -22.32 20.77
N LEU A 413 12.25 -23.23 19.82
CA LEU A 413 11.28 -23.64 18.81
C LEU A 413 10.07 -24.34 19.44
N ALA A 414 10.29 -25.24 20.39
CA ALA A 414 9.22 -25.90 21.12
C ALA A 414 8.39 -24.90 21.95
N GLU A 415 9.03 -23.94 22.59
CA GLU A 415 8.38 -22.85 23.34
C GLU A 415 7.54 -21.96 22.41
N ALA A 416 8.07 -21.56 21.25
CA ALA A 416 7.38 -20.72 20.28
C ALA A 416 6.17 -21.44 19.62
N THR A 417 6.28 -22.74 19.39
CA THR A 417 5.26 -23.57 18.71
C THR A 417 4.28 -24.26 19.67
N ARG A 418 4.41 -24.03 20.98
CA ARG A 418 3.53 -24.62 22.00
C ARG A 418 2.05 -24.32 21.76
N VAL A 419 1.17 -25.23 22.15
CA VAL A 419 -0.28 -24.96 22.12
C VAL A 419 -0.62 -23.88 23.16
N PRO A 420 -1.45 -22.86 22.83
CA PRO A 420 -1.88 -21.86 23.80
C PRO A 420 -2.58 -22.51 25.01
N THR A 421 -2.16 -22.11 26.22
CA THR A 421 -2.78 -22.54 27.47
C THR A 421 -4.13 -21.85 27.69
N GLU A 422 -4.89 -22.27 28.70
CA GLU A 422 -6.12 -21.57 29.09
C GLU A 422 -5.84 -20.15 29.57
N HIS A 423 -4.73 -19.93 30.28
CA HIS A 423 -4.34 -18.58 30.74
C HIS A 423 -4.05 -17.65 29.55
N ASP A 424 -3.32 -18.13 28.53
CA ASP A 424 -3.03 -17.37 27.30
C ASP A 424 -4.32 -16.90 26.59
N ARG A 425 -5.40 -17.68 26.69
CA ARG A 425 -6.69 -17.34 26.05
C ARG A 425 -7.49 -16.29 26.81
N HIS A 426 -7.27 -16.11 28.11
CA HIS A 426 -8.17 -15.34 28.98
C HIS A 426 -7.57 -14.08 29.60
N TRP A 427 -6.24 -13.93 29.70
CA TRP A 427 -5.61 -12.77 30.36
C TRP A 427 -6.08 -11.43 29.77
N PHE A 428 -6.23 -11.33 28.44
CA PHE A 428 -6.65 -10.09 27.79
C PHE A 428 -8.09 -9.72 28.12
N SER A 429 -9.00 -10.71 28.16
CA SER A 429 -10.39 -10.49 28.57
C SER A 429 -10.49 -10.01 30.02
N GLN A 430 -9.62 -10.50 30.90
CA GLN A 430 -9.56 -10.05 32.29
C GLN A 430 -9.19 -8.57 32.38
N LEU A 431 -8.19 -8.11 31.60
CA LEU A 431 -7.82 -6.69 31.54
C LEU A 431 -8.95 -5.78 31.05
N ILE A 432 -9.81 -6.26 30.15
CA ILE A 432 -10.97 -5.49 29.70
C ILE A 432 -12.07 -5.47 30.79
N HIS A 433 -12.36 -6.62 31.41
CA HIS A 433 -13.50 -6.77 32.33
C HIS A 433 -13.26 -6.33 33.77
N THR A 434 -12.01 -6.07 34.19
CA THR A 434 -11.69 -5.69 35.58
C THR A 434 -12.40 -4.40 36.04
N ALA A 435 -12.96 -3.60 35.12
CA ALA A 435 -13.81 -2.45 35.48
C ALA A 435 -15.25 -2.83 35.90
N SER A 436 -15.80 -3.96 35.45
CA SER A 436 -17.21 -4.27 35.66
C SER A 436 -17.53 -4.79 37.06
N SER A 437 -16.55 -5.27 37.85
CA SER A 437 -16.81 -5.79 39.20
C SER A 437 -16.71 -4.75 40.32
N ALA A 438 -16.11 -3.58 40.05
CA ALA A 438 -16.00 -2.51 41.04
C ALA A 438 -17.31 -1.73 41.25
N ALA A 439 -18.31 -1.90 40.37
CA ALA A 439 -19.60 -1.20 40.44
C ALA A 439 -20.70 -1.95 41.23
N THR A 440 -20.43 -3.16 41.74
CA THR A 440 -21.43 -3.98 42.45
C THR A 440 -20.83 -4.67 43.67
N GLN A 441 -20.41 -3.88 44.68
CA GLN A 441 -20.45 -4.36 46.05
C GLN A 441 -21.56 -3.63 46.81
N PRO A 442 -22.54 -4.35 47.39
CA PRO A 442 -23.53 -3.74 48.26
C PRO A 442 -22.82 -3.25 49.52
N VAL A 443 -23.06 -1.97 49.85
CA VAL A 443 -22.65 -1.33 51.10
C VAL A 443 -23.09 -2.23 52.27
N SER A 444 -22.12 -2.75 53.02
CA SER A 444 -22.37 -3.47 54.27
C SER A 444 -23.01 -2.53 55.30
N PRO A 445 -23.90 -3.02 56.18
CA PRO A 445 -24.66 -2.17 57.09
C PRO A 445 -23.77 -1.58 58.19
N PRO A 446 -24.15 -0.44 58.80
CA PRO A 446 -23.36 0.17 59.85
C PRO A 446 -23.39 -0.65 61.15
N ILE A 447 -22.22 -0.73 61.79
CA ILE A 447 -21.98 -1.31 63.11
C ILE A 447 -22.76 -0.53 64.19
N PRO A 448 -23.40 -1.17 65.18
CA PRO A 448 -24.13 -0.47 66.24
C PRO A 448 -23.16 0.20 67.22
N THR A 449 -23.39 1.48 67.47
CA THR A 449 -22.78 2.24 68.57
C THR A 449 -23.30 1.73 69.91
N VAL A 450 -22.42 1.14 70.71
CA VAL A 450 -22.62 0.98 72.16
C VAL A 450 -22.33 2.34 72.80
N GLN A 451 -23.37 3.05 73.20
CA GLN A 451 -23.30 4.05 74.27
C GLN A 451 -23.80 3.37 75.53
N GLY A 452 -22.99 3.43 76.58
CA GLY A 452 -23.32 2.86 77.88
C GLY A 452 -24.36 3.70 78.63
N GLU A 453 -25.16 3.00 79.41
CA GLU A 453 -25.40 3.26 80.84
C GLU A 453 -25.34 1.91 81.58
#